data_AF-A0A538F3Y9-F1
#
_entry.id   AF-A0A538F3Y9-F1
#
_cell.length_a   1.000
_cell.length_b   1.000
_cell.length_c   1.000
_cell.angle_alpha   90.00
_cell.angle_beta   90.00
_cell.angle_gamma   90.00
#
_symmetry.space_group_name_H-M   'P 1'
#
loop_
_entity.id
_entity.type
_entity.pdbx_description
1 polymer ?
#
loop_
_entity_poly.entity_id
_entity_poly.type
_entity_poly.pdbx_seq_one_letter_code
_entity_poly.pdbx_strand_id
1 'polypeptide(L)'
;MPLSLRRGRVTAILEELDGLVRLEVDGDACVAYPGLTGPVAVDDDVLVNVQARDLALGSGGFDVLYANLTRGLGLSATEGAHVMKLPYTPLQAAAVHAEEGGGPAEELGGLPVVCCSLHSQVAPVCAGLGQELRIAYVQLPGGALPLPLSDTVRLLRDRGLVATTVSVGACFGGEQECVGVASALAWAAGGGYDAVVCAIGPGIVGTGSRLGHGGLAAADAANAASALGGSPVLAARVSSADERERHRGVSHHTEAVLALCTGRVIVAWPAGHEAPDWVEPRQEVDVEGWEEACAGLPLSHMGRGPDEEPWFFAAAFAAGRLARSLVA
;
A
#
# COMPACT_ATOMS: atom_id res chain seq x y z
N MET A 1 11.40 12.47 20.29
CA MET A 1 12.16 11.59 19.37
C MET A 1 13.05 12.49 18.52
N PRO A 2 14.39 12.34 18.55
CA PRO A 2 15.28 13.13 17.71
C PRO A 2 15.35 12.57 16.28
N LEU A 3 15.45 13.45 15.28
CA LEU A 3 15.81 13.06 13.91
C LEU A 3 17.33 12.88 13.82
N SER A 4 17.79 11.81 13.15
CA SER A 4 19.20 11.62 12.84
C SER A 4 19.46 12.12 11.42
N LEU A 5 19.82 13.39 11.32
CA LEU A 5 20.11 14.05 10.04
C LEU A 5 21.61 14.27 9.87
N ARG A 6 22.12 14.06 8.65
CA ARG A 6 23.46 14.49 8.24
C ARG A 6 23.37 15.35 6.99
N ARG A 7 24.38 16.19 6.80
CA ARG A 7 24.61 16.90 5.53
C ARG A 7 25.47 16.01 4.64
N GLY A 8 25.23 16.04 3.32
CA GLY A 8 25.98 15.27 2.35
C GLY A 8 25.90 15.85 0.95
N ARG A 9 26.57 15.22 -0.01
CA ARG A 9 26.54 15.61 -1.42
C ARG A 9 25.99 14.48 -2.29
N VAL A 10 25.10 14.81 -3.22
CA VAL A 10 24.62 13.84 -4.22
C VAL A 10 25.78 13.43 -5.13
N THR A 11 26.14 12.16 -5.13
CA THR A 11 27.27 11.61 -5.89
C THR A 11 26.85 10.91 -7.18
N ALA A 12 25.64 10.35 -7.21
CA ALA A 12 25.12 9.67 -8.39
C ALA A 12 23.60 9.74 -8.41
N ILE A 13 23.02 9.76 -9.62
CA ILE A 13 21.60 9.50 -9.84
C ILE A 13 21.52 8.11 -10.48
N LEU A 14 20.84 7.18 -9.80
CA LEU A 14 20.75 5.78 -10.22
C LEU A 14 19.51 5.55 -11.09
N GLU A 15 18.40 6.17 -10.71
CA GLU A 15 17.12 6.02 -11.39
C GLU A 15 16.24 7.26 -11.11
N GLU A 16 15.62 7.79 -12.15
CA GLU A 16 14.60 8.85 -12.04
C GLU A 16 13.26 8.29 -12.52
N LEU A 17 12.27 8.34 -11.64
CA LEU A 17 10.91 7.89 -11.87
C LEU A 17 9.95 9.01 -11.49
N ASP A 18 8.70 8.89 -11.94
CA ASP A 18 7.67 9.84 -11.52
C ASP A 18 7.49 9.78 -9.98
N GLY A 19 7.65 10.93 -9.32
CA GLY A 19 7.56 11.07 -7.88
C GLY A 19 8.68 10.44 -7.03
N LEU A 20 9.67 9.75 -7.61
CA LEU A 20 10.75 9.05 -6.90
C LEU A 20 12.09 9.17 -7.63
N VAL A 21 13.15 9.50 -6.90
CA VAL A 21 14.54 9.40 -7.40
C VAL A 21 15.31 8.44 -6.50
N ARG A 22 16.01 7.48 -7.10
CA ARG A 22 17.02 6.65 -6.43
C ARG A 22 18.39 7.23 -6.75
N LEU A 23 19.16 7.53 -5.72
CA LEU A 23 20.43 8.24 -5.86
C LEU A 23 21.44 7.74 -4.83
N GLU A 24 22.64 8.29 -4.88
CA GLU A 24 23.66 8.14 -3.85
C GLU A 24 24.00 9.50 -3.23
N VAL A 25 24.21 9.52 -1.92
CA VAL A 25 24.70 10.68 -1.17
C VAL A 25 25.97 10.28 -0.44
N ASP A 26 27.10 10.84 -0.89
CA ASP A 26 28.46 10.46 -0.46
C ASP A 26 28.74 8.95 -0.65
N GLY A 27 28.18 8.35 -1.70
CA GLY A 27 28.31 6.93 -2.02
C GLY A 27 27.33 5.99 -1.30
N ASP A 28 26.50 6.50 -0.39
CA ASP A 28 25.45 5.71 0.28
C ASP A 28 24.11 5.80 -0.47
N ALA A 29 23.43 4.66 -0.62
CA ALA A 29 22.13 4.59 -1.26
C ALA A 29 21.09 5.47 -0.57
N CYS A 30 20.36 6.26 -1.34
CA CYS A 30 19.37 7.20 -0.85
C CYS A 30 18.17 7.29 -1.79
N VAL A 31 16.99 7.58 -1.24
CA VAL A 31 15.79 7.93 -2.03
C VAL A 31 15.37 9.36 -1.78
N ALA A 32 14.89 10.03 -2.82
CA ALA A 32 14.28 11.35 -2.73
C ALA A 32 12.88 11.34 -3.34
N TYR A 33 12.01 12.23 -2.83
CA TYR A 33 10.66 12.45 -3.35
C TYR A 33 10.59 13.88 -3.87
N PRO A 34 10.85 14.12 -5.17
CA PRO A 34 10.98 15.48 -5.70
C PRO A 34 9.78 16.40 -5.47
N GLY A 35 8.57 15.84 -5.30
CA GLY A 35 7.40 16.62 -4.89
C GLY A 35 7.54 17.29 -3.51
N LEU A 36 8.38 16.75 -2.63
CA LEU A 36 8.69 17.32 -1.31
C LEU A 36 10.07 17.98 -1.27
N THR A 37 11.05 17.40 -1.98
CA THR A 37 12.45 17.80 -1.87
C THR A 37 12.93 18.69 -2.99
N GLY A 38 12.11 18.86 -4.04
CA GLY A 38 12.50 19.49 -5.30
C GLY A 38 13.32 18.56 -6.19
N PRO A 39 13.66 19.02 -7.41
CA PRO A 39 14.53 18.28 -8.31
C PRO A 39 15.90 18.03 -7.67
N VAL A 40 16.54 16.93 -8.06
CA VAL A 40 17.84 16.49 -7.53
C VAL A 40 18.80 16.29 -8.69
N ALA A 41 20.06 16.69 -8.54
CA ALA A 41 21.12 16.30 -9.46
C ALA A 41 22.44 16.10 -8.72
N VAL A 42 23.40 15.48 -9.40
CA VAL A 42 24.79 15.34 -8.91
C VAL A 42 25.34 16.70 -8.46
N ASP A 43 26.18 16.66 -7.43
CA ASP A 43 26.77 17.81 -6.72
C ASP A 43 25.82 18.63 -5.83
N ASP A 44 24.54 18.25 -5.71
CA ASP A 44 23.65 18.90 -4.76
C ASP A 44 24.09 18.71 -3.32
N ASP A 45 24.11 19.82 -2.59
CA ASP A 45 24.21 19.85 -1.14
C ASP A 45 22.85 19.54 -0.51
N VAL A 46 22.80 18.50 0.32
CA VAL A 46 21.55 17.92 0.83
C VAL A 46 21.62 17.61 2.32
N LEU A 47 20.46 17.60 2.98
CA LEU A 47 20.25 16.95 4.27
C LEU A 47 19.60 15.60 4.04
N VAL A 48 20.09 14.55 4.70
CA VAL A 48 19.54 13.19 4.62
C VAL A 48 19.24 12.64 6.01
N ASN A 49 18.16 11.88 6.11
CA ASN A 49 17.80 11.09 7.27
C ASN A 49 18.39 9.69 7.13
N VAL A 50 19.25 9.33 8.08
CA VAL A 50 20.04 8.08 8.08
C VAL A 50 19.53 7.04 9.07
N GLN A 51 18.52 7.39 9.87
CA GLN A 51 18.21 6.68 11.11
C GLN A 51 17.82 5.22 10.91
N ALA A 52 17.03 4.92 9.87
CA ALA A 52 16.61 3.55 9.61
C ALA A 52 17.79 2.65 9.20
N ARG A 53 18.76 3.21 8.47
CA ARG A 53 19.97 2.51 8.04
C ARG A 53 20.93 2.30 9.21
N ASP A 54 21.16 3.32 10.03
CA ASP A 54 21.98 3.24 11.24
C ASP A 54 21.45 2.19 12.22
N LEU A 55 20.13 2.06 12.32
CA LEU A 55 19.46 1.03 13.13
C LEU A 55 19.40 -0.35 12.45
N ALA A 56 19.94 -0.48 11.23
CA ALA A 56 19.89 -1.69 10.41
C ALA A 56 18.47 -2.27 10.29
N LEU A 57 17.46 -1.40 10.21
CA LEU A 57 16.09 -1.84 10.01
C LEU A 57 15.96 -2.44 8.61
N GLY A 58 15.20 -3.52 8.47
CA GLY A 58 14.90 -4.16 7.18
C GLY A 58 14.06 -3.31 6.21
N SER A 59 14.00 -1.99 6.42
CA SER A 59 13.24 -1.00 5.66
C SER A 59 14.02 -0.50 4.43
N GLY A 60 14.50 -1.42 3.59
CA GLY A 60 15.01 -1.09 2.26
C GLY A 60 16.49 -0.73 2.14
N GLY A 61 17.21 -0.49 3.24
CA GLY A 61 18.67 -0.34 3.22
C GLY A 61 19.20 0.96 2.61
N PHE A 62 18.39 2.02 2.57
CA PHE A 62 18.75 3.33 2.03
C PHE A 62 18.44 4.47 3.01
N ASP A 63 19.15 5.58 2.86
CA ASP A 63 18.85 6.86 3.49
C ASP A 63 17.66 7.55 2.80
N VAL A 64 17.03 8.53 3.45
CA VAL A 64 15.94 9.33 2.87
C VAL A 64 16.36 10.78 2.78
N LEU A 65 16.33 11.36 1.58
CA LEU A 65 16.65 12.78 1.38
C LEU A 65 15.59 13.63 2.09
N TYR A 66 16.05 14.45 3.04
CA TYR A 66 15.21 15.29 3.88
C TYR A 66 14.99 16.67 3.27
N ALA A 67 16.06 17.31 2.77
CA ALA A 67 15.97 18.59 2.09
C ALA A 67 17.13 18.76 1.10
N ASN A 68 16.85 19.32 -0.07
CA ASN A 68 17.88 19.73 -1.02
C ASN A 68 18.18 21.22 -0.82
N LEU A 69 19.39 21.54 -0.34
CA LEU A 69 19.82 22.89 0.03
C LEU A 69 20.30 23.71 -1.16
N THR A 70 20.50 23.07 -2.32
CA THR A 70 21.01 23.73 -3.53
C THR A 70 19.86 24.26 -4.38
N ARG A 71 18.84 23.43 -4.64
CA ARG A 71 17.72 23.76 -5.53
C ARG A 71 16.34 23.31 -5.06
N GLY A 72 16.25 22.65 -3.91
CA GLY A 72 14.97 22.23 -3.32
C GLY A 72 14.30 23.29 -2.45
N LEU A 73 14.97 24.42 -2.20
CA LEU A 73 14.41 25.51 -1.41
C LEU A 73 13.55 26.42 -2.31
N GLY A 74 12.37 26.81 -1.82
CA GLY A 74 11.47 27.72 -2.54
C GLY A 74 10.52 27.04 -3.54
N LEU A 75 10.21 25.76 -3.35
CA LEU A 75 9.13 25.10 -4.09
C LEU A 75 7.81 25.86 -3.88
N SER A 76 7.04 26.00 -4.95
CA SER A 76 5.70 26.56 -4.88
C SER A 76 4.73 25.52 -4.34
N ALA A 77 3.72 25.97 -3.59
CA ALA A 77 2.62 25.11 -3.19
C ALA A 77 1.83 24.66 -4.43
N THR A 78 1.24 23.47 -4.35
CA THR A 78 0.29 22.98 -5.34
C THR A 78 -0.86 23.98 -5.51
N GLU A 79 -1.17 24.34 -6.76
CA GLU A 79 -2.25 25.28 -7.05
C GLU A 79 -3.60 24.73 -6.55
N GLY A 80 -4.42 25.59 -5.93
CA GLY A 80 -5.72 25.21 -5.39
C GLY A 80 -5.68 24.42 -4.07
N ALA A 81 -4.52 23.98 -3.61
CA ALA A 81 -4.39 23.22 -2.38
C ALA A 81 -4.66 24.08 -1.13
N HIS A 82 -5.57 23.63 -0.28
CA HIS A 82 -5.90 24.31 0.98
C HIS A 82 -5.95 23.37 2.20
N VAL A 83 -5.67 22.08 2.00
CA VAL A 83 -5.61 21.07 3.06
C VAL A 83 -4.17 20.56 3.18
N MET A 84 -3.71 20.36 4.42
CA MET A 84 -2.33 19.96 4.72
C MET A 84 -2.20 18.45 4.91
N LYS A 85 -1.23 17.84 4.22
CA LYS A 85 -0.67 16.53 4.56
C LYS A 85 0.38 16.70 5.66
N LEU A 86 0.46 15.71 6.55
CA LEU A 86 1.40 15.71 7.69
C LEU A 86 1.38 17.03 8.50
N PRO A 87 0.19 17.55 8.88
CA PRO A 87 0.05 18.88 9.43
C PRO A 87 0.88 19.06 10.70
N TYR A 88 1.53 20.23 10.84
CA TYR A 88 2.38 20.62 11.96
C TYR A 88 3.66 19.79 12.13
N THR A 89 4.04 19.00 11.12
CA THR A 89 5.36 18.35 11.05
C THR A 89 6.32 19.16 10.16
N PRO A 90 7.64 18.98 10.31
CA PRO A 90 8.61 19.59 9.39
C PRO A 90 8.48 19.16 7.91
N LEU A 91 7.69 18.13 7.61
CA LEU A 91 7.44 17.63 6.25
C LEU A 91 6.01 17.96 5.76
N GLN A 92 5.31 18.88 6.42
CA GLN A 92 3.96 19.26 5.99
C GLN A 92 3.97 19.85 4.58
N ALA A 93 2.98 19.48 3.77
CA ALA A 93 2.79 20.00 2.42
C ALA A 93 1.29 20.14 2.12
N ALA A 94 0.91 21.15 1.34
CA ALA A 94 -0.47 21.34 0.92
C ALA A 94 -0.82 20.41 -0.26
N ALA A 95 -2.00 19.81 -0.23
CA ALA A 95 -2.54 18.99 -1.32
C ALA A 95 -4.01 19.36 -1.60
N VAL A 96 -4.45 19.06 -2.82
CA VAL A 96 -5.86 19.04 -3.21
C VAL A 96 -6.37 17.62 -3.00
N HIS A 97 -7.44 17.47 -2.23
CA HIS A 97 -8.07 16.18 -2.02
C HIS A 97 -9.21 15.97 -3.00
N ALA A 98 -9.36 14.75 -3.49
CA ALA A 98 -10.29 14.42 -4.56
C ALA A 98 -11.76 14.69 -4.17
N GLU A 99 -12.10 14.55 -2.89
CA GLU A 99 -13.41 14.87 -2.32
C GLU A 99 -13.71 16.38 -2.24
N GLU A 100 -12.73 17.27 -2.49
CA GLU A 100 -12.96 18.73 -2.53
C GLU A 100 -13.65 19.17 -3.85
N GLY A 101 -13.39 18.45 -4.95
CA GLY A 101 -13.81 18.82 -6.30
C GLY A 101 -15.17 18.28 -6.74
N GLY A 102 -15.84 17.46 -5.94
CA GLY A 102 -17.13 16.84 -6.26
C GLY A 102 -17.86 16.34 -5.01
N GLY A 103 -19.13 15.96 -5.16
CA GLY A 103 -19.87 15.28 -4.09
C GLY A 103 -19.50 13.79 -4.08
N PRO A 104 -18.70 13.29 -3.12
CA PRO A 104 -18.41 11.86 -3.04
C PRO A 104 -19.72 11.08 -2.85
N ALA A 105 -19.76 9.83 -3.31
CA ALA A 105 -20.95 9.01 -3.13
C ALA A 105 -21.27 8.82 -1.65
N GLU A 106 -22.54 8.96 -1.25
CA GLU A 106 -22.93 8.74 0.15
C GLU A 106 -22.85 7.25 0.55
N GLU A 107 -23.04 6.36 -0.42
CA GLU A 107 -22.97 4.91 -0.27
C GLU A 107 -22.15 4.27 -1.40
N LEU A 108 -21.60 3.09 -1.15
CA LEU A 108 -20.79 2.34 -2.11
C LEU A 108 -21.62 1.40 -3.01
N GLY A 109 -22.90 1.18 -2.70
CA GLY A 109 -23.79 0.36 -3.54
C GLY A 109 -23.30 -1.08 -3.76
N GLY A 110 -22.63 -1.68 -2.78
CA GLY A 110 -22.08 -3.02 -2.89
C GLY A 110 -20.67 -3.12 -3.52
N LEU A 111 -20.02 -1.99 -3.86
CA LEU A 111 -18.66 -1.95 -4.42
C LEU A 111 -17.71 -2.90 -3.68
N PRO A 112 -17.06 -3.85 -4.40
CA PRO A 112 -16.07 -4.73 -3.81
C PRO A 112 -14.82 -3.97 -3.33
N VAL A 113 -14.43 -4.20 -2.08
CA VAL A 113 -13.23 -3.58 -1.47
C VAL A 113 -12.31 -4.66 -0.93
N VAL A 114 -11.20 -4.94 -1.61
CA VAL A 114 -10.20 -5.91 -1.15
C VAL A 114 -9.29 -5.25 -0.13
N CYS A 115 -9.20 -5.82 1.06
CA CYS A 115 -8.41 -5.33 2.18
C CYS A 115 -7.16 -6.20 2.36
N CYS A 116 -6.00 -5.65 2.04
CA CYS A 116 -4.71 -6.32 2.15
C CYS A 116 -3.96 -5.84 3.41
N SER A 117 -3.59 -6.78 4.27
CA SER A 117 -2.77 -6.50 5.45
C SER A 117 -1.27 -6.32 5.13
N LEU A 118 -0.87 -6.66 3.90
CA LEU A 118 0.50 -6.54 3.40
C LEU A 118 0.53 -6.05 1.95
N HIS A 119 1.55 -5.26 1.63
CA HIS A 119 1.80 -4.78 0.28
C HIS A 119 1.98 -5.93 -0.73
N SER A 120 2.66 -7.01 -0.36
CA SER A 120 2.94 -8.14 -1.27
C SER A 120 1.70 -8.95 -1.68
N GLN A 121 0.52 -8.65 -1.13
CA GLN A 121 -0.75 -9.22 -1.57
C GLN A 121 -1.33 -8.48 -2.79
N VAL A 122 -0.90 -7.23 -3.06
CA VAL A 122 -1.52 -6.35 -4.06
C VAL A 122 -1.45 -6.92 -5.47
N ALA A 123 -0.28 -7.41 -5.90
CA ALA A 123 -0.10 -7.95 -7.24
C ALA A 123 -0.99 -9.19 -7.51
N PRO A 124 -0.99 -10.23 -6.66
CA PRO A 124 -1.90 -11.36 -6.84
C PRO A 124 -3.38 -10.97 -6.79
N VAL A 125 -3.77 -10.04 -5.90
CA VAL A 125 -5.15 -9.53 -5.84
C VAL A 125 -5.55 -8.90 -7.16
N CYS A 126 -4.71 -8.03 -7.74
CA CYS A 126 -5.01 -7.39 -9.01
C CYS A 126 -5.04 -8.42 -10.16
N ALA A 127 -4.17 -9.43 -10.14
CA ALA A 127 -4.24 -10.54 -11.09
C ALA A 127 -5.56 -11.33 -11.00
N GLY A 128 -6.07 -11.56 -9.78
CA GLY A 128 -7.35 -12.24 -9.56
C GLY A 128 -8.57 -11.40 -9.96
N LEU A 129 -8.47 -10.07 -9.84
CA LEU A 129 -9.48 -9.14 -10.37
C LEU A 129 -9.47 -9.11 -11.90
N GLY A 130 -8.29 -9.23 -12.52
CA GLY A 130 -8.09 -9.22 -13.97
C GLY A 130 -8.08 -7.82 -14.60
N GLN A 131 -7.75 -7.74 -15.89
CA GLN A 131 -7.50 -6.47 -16.61
C GLN A 131 -8.77 -5.78 -17.12
N GLU A 132 -9.92 -6.46 -17.13
CA GLU A 132 -11.15 -5.89 -17.66
C GLU A 132 -11.80 -4.88 -16.71
N LEU A 133 -11.41 -4.88 -15.43
CA LEU A 133 -11.99 -4.04 -14.38
C LEU A 133 -11.19 -2.75 -14.18
N ARG A 134 -11.88 -1.62 -14.02
CA ARG A 134 -11.30 -0.36 -13.52
C ARG A 134 -11.11 -0.45 -12.01
N ILE A 135 -9.87 -0.73 -11.62
CA ILE A 135 -9.50 -0.89 -10.22
C ILE A 135 -8.86 0.39 -9.69
N ALA A 136 -9.34 0.88 -8.54
CA ALA A 136 -8.65 1.92 -7.78
C ALA A 136 -7.76 1.28 -6.70
N TYR A 137 -6.49 1.65 -6.65
CA TYR A 137 -5.59 1.27 -5.56
C TYR A 137 -5.57 2.36 -4.49
N VAL A 138 -5.82 1.99 -3.22
CA VAL A 138 -5.79 2.91 -2.08
C VAL A 138 -4.67 2.51 -1.12
N GLN A 139 -3.67 3.37 -0.97
CA GLN A 139 -2.57 3.13 -0.04
C GLN A 139 -2.93 3.58 1.38
N LEU A 140 -2.96 2.63 2.31
CA LEU A 140 -3.27 2.81 3.72
C LEU A 140 -2.00 3.13 4.53
N PRO A 141 -2.11 3.96 5.59
CA PRO A 141 -1.00 4.17 6.52
C PRO A 141 -0.75 2.87 7.31
N GLY A 142 0.49 2.38 7.31
CA GLY A 142 0.86 1.12 8.00
C GLY A 142 2.17 0.48 7.53
N GLY A 143 2.74 0.99 6.44
CA GLY A 143 4.10 0.76 6.00
C GLY A 143 4.71 2.06 5.52
N ALA A 144 5.38 2.04 4.38
CA ALA A 144 5.80 3.25 3.69
C ALA A 144 4.61 4.18 3.41
N LEU A 145 4.79 5.46 3.71
CA LEU A 145 3.83 6.52 3.41
C LEU A 145 3.90 7.03 1.95
N PRO A 146 5.09 7.16 1.33
CA PRO A 146 5.19 7.63 -0.05
C PRO A 146 4.75 6.51 -1.00
N LEU A 147 3.66 6.70 -1.73
CA LEU A 147 3.16 5.75 -2.73
C LEU A 147 4.17 5.52 -3.88
N PRO A 148 4.87 6.55 -4.40
CA PRO A 148 5.83 6.38 -5.49
C PRO A 148 6.97 5.37 -5.21
N LEU A 149 7.23 5.06 -3.93
CA LEU A 149 8.21 4.06 -3.52
C LEU A 149 7.89 2.65 -4.05
N SER A 150 6.63 2.34 -4.34
CA SER A 150 6.22 0.98 -4.73
C SER A 150 6.45 0.71 -6.22
N ASP A 151 7.47 -0.10 -6.53
CA ASP A 151 7.67 -0.63 -7.89
C ASP A 151 6.52 -1.51 -8.37
N THR A 152 5.91 -2.27 -7.44
CA THR A 152 4.76 -3.12 -7.74
C THR A 152 3.55 -2.30 -8.19
N VAL A 153 3.19 -1.23 -7.47
CA VAL A 153 2.03 -0.41 -7.85
C VAL A 153 2.27 0.28 -9.19
N ARG A 154 3.50 0.77 -9.42
CA ARG A 154 3.89 1.36 -10.70
C ARG A 154 3.74 0.37 -11.85
N LEU A 155 4.27 -0.83 -11.71
CA LEU A 155 4.14 -1.88 -12.73
C LEU A 155 2.67 -2.28 -12.98
N LEU A 156 1.85 -2.36 -11.93
CA LEU A 156 0.42 -2.66 -12.08
C LEU A 156 -0.31 -1.54 -12.82
N ARG A 157 0.03 -0.28 -12.56
CA ARG A 157 -0.50 0.87 -13.29
C ARG A 157 -0.03 0.88 -14.76
N ASP A 158 1.24 0.58 -15.02
CA ASP A 158 1.80 0.53 -16.38
C ASP A 158 1.16 -0.60 -17.21
N ARG A 159 0.81 -1.72 -16.56
CA ARG A 159 0.12 -2.86 -17.19
C ARG A 159 -1.40 -2.73 -17.26
N GLY A 160 -1.97 -1.63 -16.75
CA GLY A 160 -3.42 -1.41 -16.73
C GLY A 160 -4.20 -2.31 -15.78
N LEU A 161 -3.52 -3.01 -14.86
CA LEU A 161 -4.16 -3.78 -13.77
C LEU A 161 -4.65 -2.88 -12.63
N VAL A 162 -4.16 -1.64 -12.57
CA VAL A 162 -4.65 -0.59 -11.67
C VAL A 162 -4.91 0.64 -12.54
N ALA A 163 -6.13 1.16 -12.47
CA ALA A 163 -6.55 2.31 -13.27
C ALA A 163 -6.14 3.64 -12.64
N THR A 164 -6.08 3.71 -11.31
CA THR A 164 -5.64 4.91 -10.58
C THR A 164 -5.04 4.56 -9.22
N THR A 165 -4.30 5.50 -8.64
CA THR A 165 -3.74 5.38 -7.30
C THR A 165 -4.23 6.50 -6.39
N VAL A 166 -4.58 6.14 -5.16
CA VAL A 166 -5.11 7.04 -4.14
C VAL A 166 -4.27 6.91 -2.88
N SER A 167 -3.79 8.02 -2.34
CA SER A 167 -3.13 8.07 -1.04
C SER A 167 -4.08 8.59 0.03
N VAL A 168 -4.14 7.93 1.19
CA VAL A 168 -4.99 8.38 2.31
C VAL A 168 -4.21 8.70 3.58
N GLY A 169 -4.77 9.59 4.40
CA GLY A 169 -4.20 9.95 5.70
C GLY A 169 -2.78 10.53 5.56
N ALA A 170 -1.80 9.86 6.17
CA ALA A 170 -0.39 10.27 6.11
C ALA A 170 0.35 9.80 4.85
N CYS A 171 -0.23 8.90 4.04
CA CYS A 171 0.35 8.50 2.76
C CYS A 171 0.30 9.67 1.77
N PHE A 172 1.17 9.71 0.78
CA PHE A 172 1.17 10.78 -0.23
C PHE A 172 1.77 10.34 -1.56
N GLY A 173 1.53 11.12 -2.60
CA GLY A 173 2.05 10.91 -3.95
C GLY A 173 1.23 9.93 -4.76
N GLY A 174 -0.06 9.77 -4.43
CA GLY A 174 -1.01 9.12 -5.34
C GLY A 174 -1.43 10.08 -6.45
N GLU A 175 -1.99 9.55 -7.53
CA GLU A 175 -2.66 10.39 -8.55
C GLU A 175 -3.82 11.19 -7.93
N GLN A 176 -4.43 10.64 -6.89
CA GLN A 176 -5.42 11.30 -6.04
C GLN A 176 -4.98 11.27 -4.58
N GLU A 177 -5.32 12.34 -3.86
CA GLU A 177 -5.18 12.41 -2.40
C GLU A 177 -6.58 12.41 -1.80
N CYS A 178 -6.79 11.62 -0.74
CA CYS A 178 -8.03 11.63 0.03
C CYS A 178 -7.71 11.74 1.52
N VAL A 179 -8.58 12.41 2.28
CA VAL A 179 -8.34 12.64 3.72
C VAL A 179 -8.26 11.31 4.47
N GLY A 180 -9.11 10.35 4.12
CA GLY A 180 -9.15 9.04 4.76
C GLY A 180 -9.71 7.95 3.86
N VAL A 181 -9.77 6.73 4.39
CA VAL A 181 -10.26 5.56 3.63
C VAL A 181 -11.71 5.76 3.18
N ALA A 182 -12.58 6.26 4.07
CA ALA A 182 -13.98 6.49 3.76
C ALA A 182 -14.18 7.43 2.56
N SER A 183 -13.45 8.55 2.50
CA SER A 183 -13.55 9.49 1.38
C SER A 183 -12.96 8.91 0.09
N ALA A 184 -11.87 8.13 0.17
CA ALA A 184 -11.31 7.43 -0.99
C ALA A 184 -12.29 6.39 -1.58
N LEU A 185 -12.96 5.61 -0.73
CA LEU A 185 -13.96 4.62 -1.19
C LEU A 185 -15.17 5.31 -1.82
N ALA A 186 -15.68 6.37 -1.19
CA ALA A 186 -16.80 7.15 -1.70
C ALA A 186 -16.47 7.87 -3.02
N TRP A 187 -15.24 8.38 -3.15
CA TRP A 187 -14.73 8.93 -4.41
C TRP A 187 -14.65 7.85 -5.51
N ALA A 188 -14.12 6.67 -5.18
CA ALA A 188 -14.03 5.57 -6.14
C ALA A 188 -15.42 5.08 -6.60
N ALA A 189 -16.38 4.98 -5.68
CA ALA A 189 -17.77 4.66 -6.04
C ALA A 189 -18.38 5.71 -6.97
N GLY A 190 -18.23 7.01 -6.65
CA GLY A 190 -18.72 8.10 -7.50
C GLY A 190 -18.01 8.18 -8.86
N GLY A 191 -16.76 7.71 -8.95
CA GLY A 191 -15.97 7.65 -10.17
C GLY A 191 -16.24 6.44 -11.07
N GLY A 192 -17.14 5.54 -10.66
CA GLY A 192 -17.50 4.33 -11.40
C GLY A 192 -16.33 3.36 -11.56
N TYR A 193 -15.53 3.17 -10.50
CA TYR A 193 -14.56 2.08 -10.43
C TYR A 193 -15.30 0.77 -10.09
N ASP A 194 -14.84 -0.34 -10.66
CA ASP A 194 -15.48 -1.65 -10.49
C ASP A 194 -15.08 -2.34 -9.17
N ALA A 195 -13.87 -2.02 -8.67
CA ALA A 195 -13.37 -2.53 -7.39
C ALA A 195 -12.30 -1.60 -6.81
N VAL A 196 -12.09 -1.71 -5.50
CA VAL A 196 -11.01 -1.02 -4.78
C VAL A 196 -10.07 -2.02 -4.13
N VAL A 197 -8.77 -1.84 -4.28
CA VAL A 197 -7.74 -2.60 -3.57
C VAL A 197 -7.05 -1.69 -2.56
N CYS A 198 -7.30 -1.95 -1.29
CA CYS A 198 -6.72 -1.22 -0.16
C CYS A 198 -5.55 -2.01 0.42
N ALA A 199 -4.36 -1.40 0.51
CA ALA A 199 -3.20 -2.05 1.13
C ALA A 199 -2.28 -1.05 1.80
N ILE A 200 -1.54 -1.49 2.81
CA ILE A 200 -0.41 -0.71 3.33
C ILE A 200 0.73 -0.61 2.31
N GLY A 201 1.55 0.44 2.41
CA GLY A 201 2.82 0.55 1.68
C GLY A 201 3.84 -0.57 2.03
N PRO A 202 4.91 -0.73 1.24
CA PRO A 202 5.97 -1.69 1.55
C PRO A 202 6.63 -1.41 2.91
N GLY A 203 7.20 -2.43 3.55
CA GLY A 203 7.85 -2.29 4.85
C GLY A 203 6.87 -2.07 6.00
N ILE A 204 6.10 -3.12 6.35
CA ILE A 204 5.12 -3.09 7.44
C ILE A 204 5.77 -2.61 8.75
N VAL A 205 5.14 -1.62 9.39
CA VAL A 205 5.50 -1.21 10.75
C VAL A 205 5.10 -2.32 11.71
N GLY A 206 5.98 -2.71 12.63
CA GLY A 206 5.68 -3.77 13.58
C GLY A 206 6.56 -3.71 14.82
N THR A 207 5.95 -3.87 15.99
CA THR A 207 6.64 -4.02 17.28
C THR A 207 6.73 -5.47 17.74
N GLY A 208 6.11 -6.39 16.98
CA GLY A 208 6.00 -7.81 17.32
C GLY A 208 4.82 -8.14 18.26
N SER A 209 4.04 -7.14 18.71
CA SER A 209 2.82 -7.38 19.48
C SER A 209 1.60 -7.61 18.56
N ARG A 210 0.57 -8.28 19.09
CA ARG A 210 -0.67 -8.60 18.36
C ARG A 210 -1.35 -7.37 17.75
N LEU A 211 -1.30 -6.23 18.43
CA LEU A 211 -1.95 -5.00 17.98
C LEU A 211 -0.97 -3.91 17.52
N GLY A 212 0.33 -4.18 17.61
CA GLY A 212 1.38 -3.21 17.32
C GLY A 212 1.95 -3.36 15.91
N HIS A 213 1.10 -3.52 14.90
CA HIS A 213 1.54 -3.64 13.51
C HIS A 213 0.64 -2.86 12.54
N GLY A 214 1.22 -2.31 11.47
CA GLY A 214 0.51 -1.48 10.52
C GLY A 214 -0.49 -2.22 9.64
N GLY A 215 -0.38 -3.55 9.53
CA GLY A 215 -1.36 -4.39 8.82
C GLY A 215 -2.78 -4.31 9.39
N LEU A 216 -2.97 -3.77 10.60
CA LEU A 216 -4.30 -3.48 11.16
C LEU A 216 -5.10 -2.46 10.35
N ALA A 217 -4.44 -1.63 9.52
CA ALA A 217 -5.13 -0.68 8.64
C ALA A 217 -6.11 -1.36 7.67
N ALA A 218 -5.92 -2.65 7.37
CA ALA A 218 -6.88 -3.43 6.61
C ALA A 218 -8.27 -3.52 7.31
N ALA A 219 -8.31 -3.52 8.64
CA ALA A 219 -9.58 -3.48 9.39
C ALA A 219 -10.28 -2.13 9.23
N ASP A 220 -9.52 -1.02 9.20
CA ASP A 220 -10.08 0.32 8.96
C ASP A 220 -10.75 0.40 7.59
N ALA A 221 -10.12 -0.18 6.56
CA ALA A 221 -10.71 -0.28 5.22
C ALA A 221 -11.96 -1.17 5.19
N ALA A 222 -11.92 -2.34 5.82
CA ALA A 222 -13.06 -3.24 5.89
C ALA A 222 -14.25 -2.60 6.63
N ASN A 223 -13.99 -1.92 7.75
CA ASN A 223 -15.00 -1.23 8.54
C ASN A 223 -15.62 -0.06 7.78
N ALA A 224 -14.81 0.76 7.10
CA ALA A 224 -15.31 1.86 6.27
C ALA A 224 -16.18 1.34 5.11
N ALA A 225 -15.70 0.31 4.41
CA ALA A 225 -16.46 -0.32 3.32
C ALA A 225 -17.79 -0.89 3.82
N SER A 226 -17.79 -1.63 4.93
CA SER A 226 -19.02 -2.19 5.50
C SER A 226 -19.99 -1.10 5.95
N ALA A 227 -19.50 -0.02 6.57
CA ALA A 227 -20.34 1.06 7.08
C ALA A 227 -21.00 1.86 5.95
N LEU A 228 -20.33 1.98 4.80
CA LEU A 228 -20.84 2.68 3.62
C LEU A 228 -21.57 1.75 2.63
N GLY A 229 -21.90 0.52 3.03
CA GLY A 229 -22.70 -0.40 2.21
C GLY A 229 -21.94 -1.07 1.06
N GLY A 230 -20.62 -1.13 1.11
CA GLY A 230 -19.79 -1.90 0.18
C GLY A 230 -19.67 -3.39 0.55
N SER A 231 -18.84 -4.11 -0.21
CA SER A 231 -18.59 -5.55 -0.04
C SER A 231 -17.11 -5.80 0.29
N PRO A 232 -16.70 -5.64 1.56
CA PRO A 232 -15.30 -5.85 1.95
C PRO A 232 -14.88 -7.32 1.91
N VAL A 233 -13.75 -7.56 1.25
CA VAL A 233 -13.09 -8.86 1.15
C VAL A 233 -11.73 -8.79 1.83
N LEU A 234 -11.51 -9.55 2.88
CA LEU A 234 -10.20 -9.64 3.55
C LEU A 234 -9.31 -10.64 2.81
N ALA A 235 -8.14 -10.18 2.35
CA ALA A 235 -7.12 -11.06 1.80
C ALA A 235 -6.39 -11.79 2.93
N ALA A 236 -6.69 -13.08 3.09
CA ALA A 236 -6.07 -13.92 4.10
C ALA A 236 -4.54 -13.95 3.93
N ARG A 237 -3.82 -13.89 5.05
CA ARG A 237 -2.38 -14.09 5.08
C ARG A 237 -2.12 -15.53 5.52
N VAL A 238 -1.84 -16.37 4.55
CA VAL A 238 -1.43 -17.76 4.76
C VAL A 238 0.08 -17.84 4.56
N SER A 239 0.81 -18.49 5.47
CA SER A 239 2.23 -18.80 5.28
C SER A 239 2.52 -20.18 5.81
N SER A 240 3.18 -20.99 4.98
CA SER A 240 3.59 -22.36 5.35
C SER A 240 5.07 -22.45 5.67
N ALA A 241 5.88 -21.48 5.21
CA ALA A 241 7.35 -21.53 5.27
C ALA A 241 7.99 -20.61 6.33
N ASP A 242 7.20 -19.89 7.15
CA ASP A 242 7.78 -19.07 8.21
C ASP A 242 8.34 -19.94 9.35
N GLU A 243 9.61 -19.72 9.70
CA GLU A 243 10.28 -20.44 10.79
C GLU A 243 9.66 -20.13 12.16
N ARG A 244 9.01 -18.98 12.30
CA ARG A 244 8.35 -18.58 13.55
C ARG A 244 7.01 -19.29 13.65
N GLU A 245 6.85 -20.12 14.69
CA GLU A 245 5.68 -20.97 14.91
C GLU A 245 4.34 -20.22 14.83
N ARG A 246 4.27 -18.97 15.34
CA ARG A 246 3.10 -18.08 15.26
C ARG A 246 2.73 -17.57 13.85
N HIS A 247 3.54 -17.87 12.84
CA HIS A 247 3.33 -17.49 11.45
C HIS A 247 3.12 -18.70 10.53
N ARG A 248 3.11 -19.93 11.06
CA ARG A 248 2.76 -21.14 10.30
C ARG A 248 1.24 -21.31 10.25
N GLY A 249 0.70 -21.56 9.07
CA GLY A 249 -0.74 -21.60 8.81
C GLY A 249 -1.31 -20.19 8.57
N VAL A 250 -2.45 -19.88 9.19
CA VAL A 250 -3.02 -18.52 9.13
C VAL A 250 -2.24 -17.60 10.06
N SER A 251 -1.77 -16.47 9.52
CA SER A 251 -1.03 -15.49 10.30
C SER A 251 -1.91 -14.89 11.39
N HIS A 252 -1.37 -14.75 12.60
CA HIS A 252 -1.96 -13.96 13.69
C HIS A 252 -2.34 -12.52 13.28
N HIS A 253 -1.76 -11.97 12.20
CA HIS A 253 -2.20 -10.68 11.63
C HIS A 253 -3.62 -10.77 11.04
N THR A 254 -3.96 -11.86 10.35
CA THR A 254 -5.32 -12.07 9.83
C THR A 254 -6.32 -12.21 10.96
N GLU A 255 -5.97 -12.93 12.03
CA GLU A 255 -6.80 -13.01 13.24
C GLU A 255 -7.00 -11.63 13.88
N ALA A 256 -5.93 -10.86 14.04
CA ALA A 256 -5.99 -9.53 14.64
C ALA A 256 -6.83 -8.54 13.82
N VAL A 257 -6.68 -8.55 12.49
CA VAL A 257 -7.49 -7.73 11.58
C VAL A 257 -8.95 -8.14 11.65
N LEU A 258 -9.26 -9.44 11.53
CA LEU A 258 -10.63 -9.94 11.56
C LEU A 258 -11.33 -9.63 12.89
N ALA A 259 -10.62 -9.77 14.02
CA ALA A 259 -11.15 -9.44 15.35
C ALA A 259 -11.48 -7.95 15.55
N LEU A 260 -10.91 -7.05 14.73
CA LEU A 260 -11.21 -5.62 14.75
C LEU A 260 -12.26 -5.21 13.70
N CYS A 261 -12.67 -6.13 12.82
CA CYS A 261 -13.77 -5.88 11.90
C CYS A 261 -15.08 -5.92 12.67
N THR A 262 -15.80 -4.81 12.70
CA THR A 262 -17.08 -4.66 13.43
C THR A 262 -18.30 -4.86 12.52
N GLY A 263 -18.10 -4.68 11.21
CA GLY A 263 -19.13 -4.84 10.19
C GLY A 263 -19.07 -6.18 9.47
N ARG A 264 -19.76 -6.24 8.32
CA ARG A 264 -19.65 -7.37 7.39
C ARG A 264 -18.24 -7.37 6.80
N VAL A 265 -17.60 -8.52 6.74
CA VAL A 265 -16.35 -8.76 6.01
C VAL A 265 -16.31 -10.23 5.65
N ILE A 266 -15.92 -10.57 4.42
CA ILE A 266 -15.76 -11.97 4.00
C ILE A 266 -14.26 -12.24 3.85
N VAL A 267 -13.78 -13.32 4.46
CA VAL A 267 -12.41 -13.79 4.23
C VAL A 267 -12.38 -14.64 2.96
N ALA A 268 -11.63 -14.20 1.96
CA ALA A 268 -11.38 -15.04 0.79
C ALA A 268 -10.36 -16.12 1.15
N TRP A 269 -10.73 -17.38 0.90
CA TRP A 269 -9.93 -18.52 1.29
C TRP A 269 -9.61 -19.39 0.07
N PRO A 270 -8.33 -19.75 -0.19
CA PRO A 270 -7.97 -20.55 -1.35
C PRO A 270 -8.47 -21.99 -1.18
N ALA A 271 -9.27 -22.48 -2.12
CA ALA A 271 -9.76 -23.85 -2.14
C ALA A 271 -8.57 -24.84 -2.18
N GLY A 272 -8.70 -25.95 -1.47
CA GLY A 272 -7.63 -26.95 -1.34
C GLY A 272 -6.62 -26.67 -0.23
N HIS A 273 -6.77 -25.56 0.51
CA HIS A 273 -6.04 -25.31 1.76
C HIS A 273 -6.98 -25.41 2.97
N GLU A 274 -6.57 -26.09 4.04
CA GLU A 274 -7.40 -26.27 5.24
C GLU A 274 -7.54 -24.95 6.02
N ALA A 275 -8.77 -24.46 6.16
CA ALA A 275 -9.08 -23.28 6.94
C ALA A 275 -9.26 -23.61 8.43
N PRO A 276 -8.65 -22.84 9.35
CA PRO A 276 -9.00 -22.91 10.76
C PRO A 276 -10.46 -22.51 11.00
N ASP A 277 -11.13 -23.15 11.97
CA ASP A 277 -12.55 -22.91 12.32
C ASP A 277 -12.88 -21.46 12.67
N TRP A 278 -11.92 -20.69 13.16
CA TRP A 278 -12.13 -19.30 13.56
C TRP A 278 -12.12 -18.33 12.36
N VAL A 279 -11.70 -18.77 11.18
CA VAL A 279 -11.72 -17.95 9.96
C VAL A 279 -13.14 -17.95 9.41
N GLU A 280 -14.00 -17.14 10.01
CA GLU A 280 -15.39 -16.95 9.61
C GLU A 280 -15.80 -15.47 9.69
N PRO A 281 -16.69 -14.99 8.80
CA PRO A 281 -17.27 -15.73 7.68
C PRO A 281 -16.25 -15.87 6.53
N ARG A 282 -16.09 -17.08 6.00
CA ARG A 282 -15.19 -17.36 4.86
C ARG A 282 -15.94 -17.78 3.61
N GLN A 283 -15.31 -17.52 2.47
CA GLN A 283 -15.72 -18.08 1.19
C GLN A 283 -14.52 -18.77 0.55
N GLU A 284 -14.70 -20.06 0.24
CA GLU A 284 -13.72 -20.82 -0.54
C GLU A 284 -13.75 -20.39 -2.00
N VAL A 285 -12.58 -20.15 -2.56
CA VAL A 285 -12.39 -19.63 -3.90
C VAL A 285 -11.42 -20.55 -4.61
N ASP A 286 -11.83 -21.05 -5.77
CA ASP A 286 -10.91 -21.74 -6.66
C ASP A 286 -9.74 -20.82 -7.04
N VAL A 287 -8.52 -21.35 -6.98
CA VAL A 287 -7.27 -20.64 -7.27
C VAL A 287 -6.50 -21.27 -8.42
N GLU A 288 -7.11 -22.19 -9.18
CA GLU A 288 -6.52 -22.72 -10.40
C GLU A 288 -6.08 -21.58 -11.33
N GLY A 289 -4.88 -21.72 -11.91
CA GLY A 289 -4.29 -20.72 -12.81
C GLY A 289 -3.65 -19.49 -12.13
N TRP A 290 -3.58 -19.43 -10.78
CA TRP A 290 -3.00 -18.26 -10.09
C TRP A 290 -1.56 -17.96 -10.51
N GLU A 291 -0.75 -18.99 -10.76
CA GLU A 291 0.66 -18.86 -11.18
C GLU A 291 0.78 -18.17 -12.54
N GLU A 292 -0.04 -18.62 -13.51
CA GLU A 292 -0.09 -18.05 -14.86
C GLU A 292 -0.61 -16.62 -14.83
N ALA A 293 -1.70 -16.37 -14.08
CA ALA A 293 -2.27 -15.04 -13.94
C ALA A 293 -1.31 -14.04 -13.28
N CYS A 294 -0.46 -14.51 -12.35
CA CYS A 294 0.54 -13.68 -11.70
C CYS A 294 1.89 -13.63 -12.44
N ALA A 295 2.01 -14.31 -13.59
CA ALA A 295 3.28 -14.42 -14.30
C ALA A 295 3.84 -13.04 -14.68
N GLY A 296 5.12 -12.83 -14.34
CA GLY A 296 5.82 -11.58 -14.57
C GLY A 296 5.38 -10.42 -13.67
N LEU A 297 4.52 -10.64 -12.66
CA LEU A 297 4.29 -9.68 -11.59
C LEU A 297 5.31 -9.86 -10.45
N PRO A 298 5.54 -8.83 -9.60
CA PRO A 298 6.50 -8.92 -8.52
C PRO A 298 5.90 -9.75 -7.37
N LEU A 299 6.40 -10.97 -7.21
CA LEU A 299 5.98 -11.91 -6.17
C LEU A 299 7.12 -12.12 -5.18
N SER A 300 7.08 -11.41 -4.06
CA SER A 300 8.00 -11.63 -2.95
C SER A 300 7.32 -11.39 -1.61
N HIS A 301 7.43 -12.35 -0.70
CA HIS A 301 6.96 -12.25 0.68
C HIS A 301 8.13 -12.48 1.63
N MET A 302 8.60 -11.43 2.29
CA MET A 302 9.74 -11.51 3.23
C MET A 302 10.99 -12.16 2.60
N GLY A 303 11.25 -11.87 1.32
CA GLY A 303 12.37 -12.44 0.57
C GLY A 303 12.09 -13.80 -0.07
N ARG A 304 10.92 -14.40 0.20
CA ARG A 304 10.50 -15.70 -0.37
C ARG A 304 9.64 -15.54 -1.61
N GLY A 305 9.86 -16.40 -2.60
CA GLY A 305 9.15 -16.42 -3.87
C GLY A 305 7.90 -17.33 -3.89
N PRO A 306 7.18 -17.40 -5.03
CA PRO A 306 6.00 -18.24 -5.21
C PRO A 306 6.25 -19.74 -5.01
N ASP A 307 7.46 -20.22 -5.34
CA ASP A 307 7.84 -21.63 -5.11
C ASP A 307 7.94 -21.98 -3.61
N GLU A 308 8.27 -21.00 -2.78
CA GLU A 308 8.45 -21.16 -1.33
C GLU A 308 7.16 -20.88 -0.55
N GLU A 309 6.34 -19.94 -1.01
CA GLU A 309 5.10 -19.49 -0.35
C GLU A 309 3.89 -19.50 -1.30
N PRO A 310 3.56 -20.62 -1.97
CA PRO A 310 2.51 -20.66 -2.99
C PRO A 310 1.14 -20.28 -2.43
N TRP A 311 0.81 -20.76 -1.22
CA TRP A 311 -0.47 -20.48 -0.57
C TRP A 311 -0.62 -19.01 -0.13
N PHE A 312 0.47 -18.28 0.11
CA PHE A 312 0.39 -16.85 0.38
C PHE A 312 -0.13 -16.10 -0.84
N PHE A 313 0.45 -16.36 -2.01
CA PHE A 313 0.08 -15.70 -3.26
C PHE A 313 -1.28 -16.20 -3.77
N ALA A 314 -1.56 -17.50 -3.66
CA ALA A 314 -2.87 -18.06 -3.99
C ALA A 314 -3.99 -17.49 -3.12
N ALA A 315 -3.78 -17.30 -1.80
CA ALA A 315 -4.76 -16.67 -0.92
C ALA A 315 -5.02 -15.19 -1.28
N ALA A 316 -3.99 -14.45 -1.66
CA ALA A 316 -4.14 -13.09 -2.15
C ALA A 316 -4.89 -13.06 -3.51
N PHE A 317 -4.58 -13.97 -4.42
CA PHE A 317 -5.29 -14.13 -5.69
C PHE A 317 -6.76 -14.51 -5.50
N ALA A 318 -7.07 -15.39 -4.54
CA ALA A 318 -8.44 -15.74 -4.14
C ALA A 318 -9.26 -14.51 -3.74
N ALA A 319 -8.67 -13.55 -3.03
CA ALA A 319 -9.34 -12.31 -2.66
C ALA A 319 -9.70 -11.45 -3.87
N GLY A 320 -8.80 -11.40 -4.87
CA GLY A 320 -9.09 -10.77 -6.15
C GLY A 320 -10.23 -11.46 -6.91
N ARG A 321 -10.19 -12.79 -7.03
CA ARG A 321 -11.24 -13.58 -7.70
C ARG A 321 -12.60 -13.46 -7.00
N LEU A 322 -12.62 -13.46 -5.67
CA LEU A 322 -13.85 -13.25 -4.91
C LEU A 322 -14.43 -11.86 -5.19
N ALA A 323 -13.60 -10.81 -5.10
CA ALA A 323 -14.05 -9.45 -5.39
C ALA A 323 -14.56 -9.31 -6.83
N ARG A 324 -13.90 -9.94 -7.82
CA ARG A 324 -14.39 -9.99 -9.21
C ARG A 324 -15.79 -10.59 -9.31
N SER A 325 -16.09 -11.64 -8.55
CA SER A 325 -17.43 -12.28 -8.56
C SER A 325 -18.53 -11.42 -7.92
N LEU A 326 -18.15 -10.35 -7.21
CA LEU A 326 -19.07 -9.41 -6.56
C LEU A 326 -19.29 -8.13 -7.40
N VAL A 327 -18.57 -7.95 -8.51
CA VAL A 327 -18.81 -6.86 -9.45
C VAL A 327 -20.14 -7.11 -10.20
N ALA A 328 -20.97 -6.08 -10.28
CA ALA A 328 -22.31 -6.13 -10.89
C ALA A 328 -22.29 -6.06 -12.42
#